data_AF-A0A914M5C3-F1
#
_entry.id   AF-A0A914M5C3-F1
#
_cell.length_a   1.000
_cell.length_b   1.000
_cell.length_c   1.000
_cell.angle_alpha   90.00
_cell.angle_beta   90.00
_cell.angle_gamma   90.00
#
_symmetry.space_group_name_H-M   'P 1'
#
loop_
_entity.id
_entity.type
_entity.pdbx_description
1 polymer ?
#
loop_
_entity_poly.entity_id
_entity_poly.type
_entity_poly.pdbx_seq_one_letter_code
_entity_poly.pdbx_strand_id
1 'polypeptide(L)'
;MATTTTLTRPQLIVAENEKIFVEEMEGDQIVLKERSLVDTVYTLKDNLTALTKQVIELSKSLEQEQRSRRRLEELVRQTIPSTTSTCLIDQQTQQLEAS
;
A
#
# COMPACT_ATOMS: atom_id res chain seq x y z
N MET A 1 -21.15 -52.56 14.89
CA MET A 1 -22.08 -52.03 15.93
C MET A 1 -22.74 -50.78 15.36
N ALA A 2 -24.03 -50.60 15.66
CA ALA A 2 -25.02 -49.85 14.89
C ALA A 2 -24.72 -48.36 14.64
N THR A 3 -25.22 -47.91 13.49
CA THR A 3 -25.44 -46.55 13.03
C THR A 3 -26.15 -45.67 14.06
N THR A 4 -25.60 -44.50 14.37
CA THR A 4 -26.39 -43.38 14.91
C THR A 4 -26.54 -42.33 13.81
N THR A 5 -27.55 -42.55 12.98
CA THR A 5 -28.20 -41.52 12.17
C THR A 5 -28.72 -40.45 13.13
N THR A 6 -27.95 -39.38 13.31
CA THR A 6 -28.39 -38.19 14.02
C THR A 6 -29.43 -37.51 13.14
N LEU A 7 -30.69 -37.77 13.50
CA LEU A 7 -31.91 -37.13 13.03
C LEU A 7 -31.66 -35.65 12.69
N THR A 8 -31.92 -35.28 11.44
CA THR A 8 -31.90 -33.92 10.89
C THR A 8 -32.96 -33.04 11.54
N ARG A 9 -32.72 -32.65 12.80
CA ARG A 9 -33.32 -31.43 13.36
C ARG A 9 -32.71 -30.25 12.59
N PRO A 10 -33.48 -29.22 12.19
CA PRO A 10 -32.91 -27.99 11.67
C PRO A 10 -31.83 -27.53 12.64
N GLN A 11 -30.57 -27.47 12.20
CA GLN A 11 -29.50 -26.96 13.04
C GLN A 11 -29.85 -25.51 13.33
N LEU A 12 -30.18 -25.22 14.58
CA LEU A 12 -30.48 -23.88 15.03
C LEU A 12 -29.16 -23.13 15.11
N ILE A 13 -28.84 -22.40 14.05
CA ILE A 13 -27.71 -21.49 14.01
C ILE A 13 -28.09 -20.26 14.85
N VAL A 14 -27.47 -20.13 16.02
CA VAL A 14 -27.59 -18.94 16.88
C VAL A 14 -26.29 -18.15 16.72
N ALA A 15 -26.33 -17.10 15.90
CA ALA A 15 -25.15 -16.32 15.53
C ALA A 15 -24.31 -15.81 16.72
N GLU A 16 -24.95 -15.55 17.87
CA GLU A 16 -24.27 -15.11 19.09
C GLU A 16 -23.36 -16.19 19.71
N ASN A 17 -23.67 -17.48 19.49
CA ASN A 17 -22.89 -18.59 20.01
C ASN A 17 -21.86 -19.13 19.01
N GLU A 18 -21.78 -18.55 17.81
CA GLU A 18 -20.89 -19.05 16.77
C GLU A 18 -19.44 -18.61 16.99
N LYS A 19 -18.53 -19.54 16.69
CA LYS A 19 -17.09 -19.33 16.77
C LYS A 19 -16.42 -19.74 15.47
N ILE A 20 -15.32 -19.07 15.16
CA ILE A 20 -14.51 -19.28 13.95
C ILE A 20 -13.03 -19.36 14.32
N PHE A 21 -12.26 -20.16 13.57
CA PHE A 21 -10.81 -20.16 13.66
C PHE A 21 -10.24 -19.08 12.75
N VAL A 22 -9.50 -18.13 13.33
CA VAL A 22 -8.85 -17.02 12.64
C VAL A 22 -7.35 -17.18 12.74
N GLU A 23 -6.66 -17.01 11.61
CA GLU A 23 -5.20 -16.92 11.57
C GLU A 23 -4.77 -15.51 12.03
N GLU A 24 -4.06 -15.44 13.14
CA GLU A 24 -3.45 -14.21 13.66
C GLU A 24 -1.93 -14.33 13.59
N MET A 25 -1.22 -13.23 13.29
CA MET A 25 0.23 -13.18 13.47
C MET A 25 0.56 -12.84 14.91
N GLU A 26 1.31 -13.72 15.58
CA GLU A 26 1.95 -13.45 16.86
C GLU A 26 3.47 -13.36 16.65
N GLY A 27 3.98 -12.14 16.52
CA GLY A 27 5.35 -11.92 16.07
C GLY A 27 5.53 -12.37 14.62
N ASP A 28 6.43 -13.32 14.39
CA ASP A 28 6.75 -13.85 13.05
C ASP A 28 6.04 -15.18 12.74
N GLN A 29 5.16 -15.67 13.61
CA GLN A 29 4.44 -16.93 13.43
C GLN A 29 2.94 -16.70 13.21
N ILE A 30 2.34 -17.51 12.34
CA ILE A 30 0.88 -17.59 12.15
C ILE A 30 0.32 -18.61 13.13
N VAL A 31 -0.64 -18.18 13.96
CA VAL A 31 -1.32 -18.99 14.97
C VAL A 31 -2.82 -18.98 14.70
N LEU A 32 -3.45 -20.16 14.72
CA LEU A 32 -4.90 -20.31 14.62
C LEU A 32 -5.55 -20.10 15.99
N LYS A 33 -6.47 -19.15 16.10
CA LYS A 33 -7.23 -18.87 17.32
C LYS A 33 -8.73 -18.96 17.10
N GLU A 34 -9.41 -19.57 18.06
CA GLU A 34 -10.86 -19.60 18.08
C GLU A 34 -11.41 -18.28 18.65
N ARG A 35 -12.26 -17.60 17.88
CA ARG A 35 -12.87 -16.31 18.23
C ARG A 35 -14.38 -16.36 18.03
N SER A 36 -15.10 -15.48 18.71
CA SER A 36 -16.52 -15.22 18.40
C SER A 36 -16.65 -14.72 16.96
N LEU A 37 -17.62 -15.25 16.23
CA LEU A 37 -17.89 -14.80 14.87
C LEU A 37 -18.27 -13.32 14.85
N VAL A 38 -19.10 -12.88 15.79
CA VAL A 38 -19.57 -11.49 15.90
C VAL A 38 -18.39 -10.55 16.10
N ASP A 39 -17.51 -10.83 17.05
CA ASP A 39 -16.33 -10.00 17.35
C ASP A 39 -15.39 -9.93 16.14
N THR A 40 -15.20 -11.06 15.45
CA THR A 40 -14.36 -11.14 14.26
C THR A 40 -14.91 -10.26 13.14
N VAL A 41 -16.21 -10.31 12.88
CA VAL A 41 -16.87 -9.48 11.86
C VAL A 41 -16.75 -7.99 12.18
N TYR A 42 -16.95 -7.59 13.44
CA TYR A 42 -16.78 -6.19 13.84
C TYR A 42 -15.31 -5.73 13.73
N THR A 43 -14.37 -6.56 14.18
CA THR A 43 -12.94 -6.27 14.05
C THR A 43 -12.53 -6.09 12.59
N LEU A 44 -13.02 -6.97 11.70
CA LEU A 44 -12.77 -6.87 10.25
C LEU A 44 -13.37 -5.60 9.65
N LYS A 45 -14.58 -5.23 10.05
CA LYS A 45 -15.23 -3.98 9.62
C LYS A 45 -14.41 -2.75 10.01
N ASP A 46 -13.93 -2.71 11.25
CA ASP A 46 -13.15 -1.59 11.76
C ASP A 46 -11.79 -1.50 11.06
N ASN A 47 -11.13 -2.65 10.86
CA ASN A 47 -9.89 -2.74 10.10
C ASN A 47 -10.05 -2.28 8.65
N LEU A 48 -11.13 -2.69 7.97
CA LEU A 48 -11.43 -2.25 6.62
C LEU A 48 -11.65 -0.74 6.55
N THR A 49 -12.35 -0.18 7.53
CA THR A 49 -12.60 1.26 7.64
C THR A 49 -11.30 2.02 7.86
N ALA A 50 -10.45 1.55 8.78
CA ALA A 50 -9.14 2.13 9.06
C ALA A 50 -8.21 2.06 7.84
N LEU A 51 -8.19 0.92 7.13
CA LEU A 51 -7.38 0.73 5.94
C LEU A 51 -7.84 1.67 4.81
N THR A 52 -9.14 1.80 4.60
CA THR A 52 -9.71 2.73 3.62
C THR A 52 -9.29 4.17 3.91
N LYS A 53 -9.34 4.59 5.18
CA LYS A 53 -8.86 5.90 5.61
C LYS A 53 -7.38 6.10 5.32
N GLN A 54 -6.54 5.13 5.64
CA GLN A 54 -5.09 5.18 5.37
C GLN A 54 -4.79 5.30 3.87
N VAL A 55 -5.52 4.57 3.01
CA VAL A 55 -5.37 4.68 1.55
C VAL A 55 -5.68 6.10 1.05
N ILE A 56 -6.73 6.72 1.57
CA ILE A 56 -7.08 8.11 1.23
C ILE A 56 -5.98 9.08 1.68
N GLU A 57 -5.45 8.90 2.89
CA GLU A 57 -4.36 9.73 3.42
C GLU A 57 -3.07 9.58 2.62
N LEU A 58 -2.69 8.34 2.30
CA LEU A 58 -1.53 8.04 1.45
C LEU A 58 -1.68 8.65 0.05
N SER A 59 -2.87 8.60 -0.53
CA SER A 59 -3.14 9.20 -1.84
C SER A 59 -2.92 10.72 -1.81
N LYS A 60 -3.39 11.39 -0.76
CA LYS A 60 -3.15 12.84 -0.55
C LYS A 60 -1.67 13.16 -0.39
N SER A 61 -0.95 12.37 0.40
CA SER A 61 0.50 12.55 0.57
C SER A 61 1.25 12.35 -0.76
N LEU A 62 0.88 11.34 -1.55
CA LEU A 62 1.46 11.10 -2.87
C LEU A 62 1.19 12.27 -3.83
N GLU A 63 -0.02 12.80 -3.88
CA GLU A 63 -0.33 13.97 -4.70
C GLU A 63 0.51 15.19 -4.30
N GLN A 64 0.67 15.43 -3.00
CA GLN A 64 1.48 16.52 -2.49
C GLN A 64 2.96 16.35 -2.87
N GLU A 65 3.48 15.13 -2.76
CA GLU A 65 4.86 14.81 -3.15
C GLU A 65 5.07 14.96 -4.67
N GLN A 66 4.08 14.57 -5.49
CA GLN A 66 4.14 14.82 -6.93
C GLN A 66 4.08 16.31 -7.27
N ARG A 67 3.37 17.13 -6.49
CA ARG A 67 3.35 18.58 -6.67
C ARG A 67 4.68 19.22 -6.27
N SER A 68 5.27 18.81 -5.14
CA SER A 68 6.59 19.30 -4.72
C SER A 68 7.67 18.92 -5.75
N ARG A 69 7.65 17.66 -6.23
CA ARG A 69 8.55 17.18 -7.29
C ARG A 69 8.44 18.01 -8.57
N ARG A 70 7.22 18.24 -9.08
CA ARG A 70 7.01 19.04 -10.30
C ARG A 70 7.57 20.47 -10.17
N ARG A 71 7.32 21.12 -9.04
CA ARG A 71 7.88 22.46 -8.75
C ARG A 71 9.41 22.44 -8.72
N LEU A 72 10.00 21.42 -8.11
CA LEU A 72 11.46 21.27 -8.09
C LEU A 72 12.01 21.07 -9.50
N GLU A 73 11.38 20.20 -10.31
CA GLU A 73 11.79 19.98 -11.71
C GLU A 73 11.69 21.26 -12.56
N GLU A 74 10.68 22.11 -12.33
CA GLU A 74 10.57 23.43 -12.97
C GLU A 74 11.73 24.36 -12.57
N LEU A 75 12.06 24.45 -11.28
CA LEU A 75 13.18 25.26 -10.79
C LEU A 75 14.53 24.77 -11.36
N VAL A 76 14.74 23.45 -11.40
CA VAL A 76 15.93 22.85 -11.99
C VAL A 76 16.02 23.18 -13.48
N ARG A 77 14.92 23.07 -14.23
CA ARG A 77 14.89 23.47 -15.66
C ARG A 77 15.21 24.95 -15.88
N GLN A 78 14.77 25.84 -14.99
CA GLN A 78 15.08 27.27 -15.07
C GLN A 78 16.54 27.57 -14.69
N THR A 79 17.11 26.81 -13.76
CA THR A 79 18.46 27.03 -13.22
C THR A 79 19.54 26.40 -14.09
N ILE A 80 19.20 25.42 -14.93
CA ILE A 80 20.09 24.86 -15.96
C ILE A 80 19.72 25.49 -17.30
N PRO A 81 20.21 26.70 -17.64
CA PRO A 81 20.27 27.11 -19.02
C PRO A 81 21.19 26.09 -19.71
N SER A 82 20.65 25.39 -20.69
CA SER A 82 21.33 24.50 -21.62
C SER A 82 22.87 24.49 -21.46
N THR A 83 23.41 23.48 -20.76
CA THR A 83 24.83 23.11 -20.85
C THR A 83 25.14 22.52 -22.24
N THR A 84 24.61 23.14 -23.30
CA THR A 84 24.99 23.00 -24.70
C THR A 84 25.77 24.23 -25.16
N SER A 85 26.42 24.95 -24.24
CA SER A 85 27.43 25.97 -24.58
C SER A 85 28.87 25.47 -24.46
N THR A 86 29.09 24.19 -24.15
CA THR A 86 30.44 23.59 -24.22
C THR A 86 31.00 23.53 -25.65
N CYS A 87 30.15 23.70 -26.68
CA CYS A 87 30.57 23.74 -28.09
C CYS A 87 31.39 25.00 -28.48
N LEU A 88 31.45 26.03 -27.62
CA LEU A 88 32.22 27.25 -27.95
C LEU A 88 33.72 27.10 -27.67
N ILE A 89 34.15 26.10 -26.88
CA ILE A 89 35.56 25.90 -26.53
C ILE A 89 36.28 25.08 -27.62
N ASP A 90 35.56 24.17 -28.29
CA ASP A 90 36.14 23.35 -29.37
C ASP A 90 36.41 24.18 -30.64
N GLN A 91 35.60 25.20 -30.94
CA GLN A 91 35.78 26.01 -32.15
C GLN A 91 36.97 26.99 -32.08
N GLN A 92 37.41 27.40 -30.88
CA GLN A 92 38.63 28.21 -30.73
C GLN A 92 39.91 27.36 -30.77
N THR A 93 39.86 26.13 -30.26
CA THR A 93 41.02 25.22 -30.26
C THR A 93 41.40 24.80 -31.68
N GLN A 94 40.40 24.60 -32.56
CA GLN A 94 40.64 24.18 -33.94
C GLN A 94 41.14 25.31 -34.86
N GLN A 95 40.99 26.57 -34.48
CA GLN A 95 41.54 27.72 -35.24
C GLN A 95 42.99 28.06 -34.87
N LEU A 96 43.44 27.72 -33.67
CA LEU A 96 44.82 27.93 -33.22
C LEU A 96 45.79 26.83 -33.72
N GLU A 97 45.30 25.62 -34.00
CA GLU A 97 46.12 24.54 -34.59
C GLU A 97 46.29 24.65 -36.12
N ALA A 98 45.54 25.55 -36.78
CA ALA A 98 45.56 25.75 -38.23
C ALA A 98 46.30 27.03 -38.67
N SER A 99 46.97 27.74 -37.76
CA SER A 99 47.85 28.89 -38.04
C SER A 99 49.29 28.59 -37.62
#